data_AF-A0A7V5DUP3-F1
#
_entry.id   AF-A0A7V5DUP3-F1
#
_cell.length_a   1.000
_cell.length_b   1.000
_cell.length_c   1.000
_cell.angle_alpha   90.00
_cell.angle_beta   90.00
_cell.angle_gamma   90.00
#
_symmetry.space_group_name_H-M   'P 1'
#
loop_
_entity.id
_entity.type
_entity.pdbx_description
1 polymer ?
#
loop_
_entity_poly.entity_id
_entity_poly.type
_entity_poly.pdbx_seq_one_letter_code
_entity_poly.pdbx_strand_id
1 'polypeptide(L)' 'MKSKFLLILGILLALSLVVSCGSKKPTEIVITVGQSTDPIILDPPMYSDTPTHNINLILYNRLYDLTSSGKIEPDLA' A
#
# COMPACT_ATOMS: atom_id res chain seq x y z
N MET A 1 22.89 30.83 -35.31
CA MET A 1 23.07 29.39 -34.96
C MET A 1 23.04 29.14 -33.45
N LYS A 2 23.62 30.01 -32.61
CA LYS A 2 23.70 29.85 -31.13
C LYS A 2 22.33 29.79 -30.41
N SER A 3 21.36 30.60 -30.82
CA SER A 3 20.01 30.64 -30.20
C SER A 3 19.20 29.35 -30.45
N LYS A 4 19.29 28.77 -31.65
CA LYS A 4 18.62 27.49 -31.97
C LYS A 4 19.20 26.34 -31.16
N PHE A 5 20.50 26.37 -30.89
CA PHE A 5 21.18 25.36 -30.08
C PHE A 5 20.76 25.40 -28.61
N LEU A 6 20.64 26.59 -28.02
CA LEU A 6 20.14 26.77 -26.65
C LEU A 6 18.69 26.30 -26.48
N LEU A 7 17.86 26.52 -27.50
CA LEU A 7 16.45 26.12 -27.48
C LEU A 7 16.31 24.59 -27.53
N ILE A 8 17.12 23.92 -28.35
CA ILE A 8 17.17 22.44 -28.42
C ILE A 8 17.65 21.85 -27.08
N LEU A 9 18.69 22.44 -26.48
CA LEU A 9 19.22 21.98 -25.19
C LEU A 9 18.18 22.12 -24.07
N GLY A 10 17.43 23.22 -24.06
CA GLY A 10 16.35 23.45 -23.09
C GLY A 10 15.22 22.43 -23.23
N ILE A 11 14.82 22.09 -24.46
CA ILE A 11 13.80 21.05 -24.70
C ILE A 11 14.30 19.68 -24.25
N LEU A 12 15.57 19.35 -24.52
CA LEU A 12 16.14 18.06 -24.10
C LEU A 12 16.16 17.91 -22.58
N LEU A 13 16.47 19.00 -21.87
CA LEU A 13 16.49 19.03 -20.39
C LEU A 13 15.08 18.93 -19.79
N ALA A 14 14.10 19.58 -20.42
CA ALA A 14 12.71 19.48 -20.00
C ALA A 14 12.16 18.07 -20.22
N LEU A 15 12.54 17.43 -21.33
CA LEU A 15 12.09 16.08 -21.67
C LEU A 15 12.66 15.04 -20.71
N SER A 16 13.90 15.18 -20.24
CA SER A 16 14.50 14.24 -19.28
C SER A 16 13.83 14.30 -17.89
N LEU A 17 13.38 15.48 -17.46
CA LEU A 17 12.62 15.66 -16.22
C LEU A 17 11.26 14.94 -16.26
N VAL A 18 10.58 14.94 -17.41
CA VAL A 18 9.29 14.26 -17.59
C VAL A 18 9.46 12.74 -17.64
N VAL A 19 10.54 12.24 -18.26
CA VAL A 19 10.82 10.80 -18.33
C VAL A 19 11.27 10.22 -16.98
N SER A 20 11.91 11.02 -16.11
CA SER A 20 12.30 10.58 -14.76
C SER A 20 11.12 10.47 -13.79
N CYS A 21 9.94 10.99 -14.15
CA CYS A 21 8.67 10.72 -13.45
C CYS A 21 7.99 9.46 -14.01
N GLY A 22 8.79 8.54 -14.58
CA GLY A 22 8.35 7.21 -14.95
C GLY A 22 8.03 6.40 -13.70
N SER A 23 6.74 6.22 -13.47
CA SER A 23 6.14 5.30 -12.49
C SER A 23 6.98 4.03 -12.31
N LYS A 24 7.71 3.94 -11.20
CA LYS A 24 8.23 2.65 -10.73
C LYS A 24 7.01 1.74 -10.61
N LYS A 25 6.99 0.64 -11.37
CA LYS A 25 5.95 -0.38 -11.20
C LYS A 25 5.87 -0.70 -9.70
N PRO A 26 4.65 -0.82 -9.13
CA PRO A 26 4.52 -1.18 -7.73
C PRO A 26 5.34 -2.46 -7.52
N THR A 27 6.38 -2.37 -6.70
CA THR A 27 7.13 -3.56 -6.29
C THR A 27 6.15 -4.43 -5.52
N GLU A 28 5.99 -5.67 -5.92
CA GLU A 28 5.16 -6.62 -5.18
C GLU A 28 5.78 -6.81 -3.79
N ILE A 29 5.03 -6.45 -2.76
CA ILE A 29 5.44 -6.64 -1.37
C ILE A 29 4.77 -7.91 -0.87
N VAL A 30 5.54 -8.99 -0.76
CA VAL A 30 5.08 -10.26 -0.19
C VAL A 30 5.58 -10.35 1.24
N ILE A 31 4.66 -10.52 2.19
CA ILE A 31 4.95 -10.68 3.62
C ILE A 31 4.44 -12.05 4.06
N THR A 32 5.30 -12.84 4.70
CA THR A 32 4.94 -14.13 5.29
C THR A 32 4.85 -14.00 6.81
N VAL A 33 3.68 -14.31 7.38
CA VAL A 33 3.43 -14.22 8.84
C VAL A 33 2.93 -15.57 9.36
N GLY A 34 3.60 -16.13 10.37
CA GLY A 34 3.15 -17.36 11.04
C GLY A 34 2.01 -17.09 12.02
N GLN A 35 0.89 -17.83 11.91
CA GLN A 35 -0.31 -17.70 12.76
C GLN A 35 -0.43 -18.78 13.84
N SER A 36 0.63 -19.57 14.05
CA SER A 36 0.71 -20.72 14.95
C SER A 36 -0.18 -21.91 14.58
N THR A 37 -1.48 -21.71 14.37
CA THR A 37 -2.44 -22.77 14.01
C THR A 37 -3.38 -22.29 12.89
N ASP A 38 -4.07 -23.24 12.26
CA ASP A 38 -5.04 -22.93 11.21
C ASP A 38 -6.29 -22.23 11.80
N PRO A 39 -6.86 -21.24 11.09
CA PRO A 39 -8.12 -20.61 11.49
C PRO A 39 -9.29 -21.59 11.32
N ILE A 40 -10.26 -21.54 12.22
CA ILE A 40 -11.37 -22.51 12.26
C ILE A 40 -12.58 -22.01 11.46
N ILE A 41 -12.81 -20.68 11.44
CA ILE A 41 -13.97 -20.03 10.84
C ILE A 41 -13.47 -18.75 10.17
N LEU A 42 -14.05 -18.33 9.04
CA LEU A 42 -13.73 -17.03 8.41
C LEU A 42 -14.91 -16.05 8.40
N ASP A 43 -16.06 -16.47 8.93
CA ASP A 43 -17.26 -15.63 9.01
C ASP A 43 -17.32 -14.90 10.37
N PRO A 44 -17.27 -13.54 10.39
CA PRO A 44 -17.51 -12.77 11.61
C PRO A 44 -18.98 -12.89 12.08
N PRO A 45 -19.30 -12.75 13.38
CA PRO A 45 -18.42 -12.47 14.52
C PRO A 45 -17.99 -13.75 15.26
N MET A 46 -18.15 -14.93 14.66
CA MET A 46 -18.07 -16.22 15.34
C MET A 46 -16.66 -16.65 15.79
N TYR A 47 -15.70 -15.72 15.83
CA TYR A 47 -14.34 -16.00 16.24
C TYR A 47 -14.15 -15.80 17.75
N SER A 48 -13.52 -16.77 18.40
CA SER A 48 -13.10 -16.67 19.81
C SER A 48 -11.58 -16.81 19.98
N ASP A 49 -10.88 -17.15 18.90
CA ASP A 49 -9.46 -17.46 18.85
C ASP A 49 -8.67 -16.40 18.07
N THR A 50 -7.42 -16.19 18.49
CA THR A 50 -6.52 -15.17 17.92
C THR A 50 -6.15 -15.42 16.45
N PRO A 51 -5.85 -16.66 15.99
CA PRO A 51 -5.50 -16.90 14.59
C PRO A 51 -6.62 -16.49 13.63
N THR A 52 -7.86 -16.88 13.94
CA THR A 52 -9.03 -16.46 13.17
C THR A 52 -9.22 -14.93 13.19
N HIS A 53 -9.06 -14.30 14.35
CA HIS A 53 -9.15 -12.85 14.47
C HIS A 53 -8.15 -12.12 13.57
N ASN A 54 -6.88 -12.55 13.56
CA ASN A 54 -5.82 -11.93 12.77
C ASN A 54 -6.09 -11.98 11.27
N ILE A 55 -6.63 -13.10 10.76
CA ILE A 55 -6.98 -13.22 9.35
C ILE A 55 -8.18 -12.34 9.00
N ASN A 56 -9.18 -12.26 9.88
CA ASN A 56 -10.35 -11.40 9.65
C ASN A 56 -10.00 -9.91 9.57
N LEU A 57 -8.98 -9.44 10.31
CA LEU A 57 -8.46 -8.08 10.20
C LEU A 57 -7.87 -7.76 8.81
N ILE A 58 -7.46 -8.77 8.06
CA ILE A 58 -6.92 -8.62 6.69
C ILE A 58 -8.05 -8.71 5.65
N LEU A 59 -9.05 -9.56 5.90
CA LEU A 59 -10.13 -9.83 4.96
C LEU A 59 -11.25 -8.79 4.98
N TYR A 60 -11.56 -8.22 6.15
CA TYR A 60 -12.72 -7.35 6.34
C TYR A 60 -12.33 -5.97 6.87
N ASN A 61 -12.73 -4.94 6.14
CA ASN A 61 -12.69 -3.57 6.62
C ASN A 61 -13.68 -3.34 7.76
N ARG A 62 -13.40 -2.35 8.60
CA ARG A 62 -14.17 -2.01 9.79
C ARG A 62 -14.58 -0.54 9.73
N LEU A 63 -15.47 -0.13 10.63
CA LEU A 63 -15.82 1.30 10.78
C LEU A 63 -14.60 2.15 11.19
N TYR A 64 -13.71 1.55 11.99
CA TYR A 64 -12.47 2.15 12.44
C TYR A 64 -11.38 1.09 12.50
N ASP A 65 -10.13 1.53 12.46
CA ASP A 65 -8.95 0.71 12.65
C ASP A 65 -8.10 1.21 13.83
N LEU A 66 -7.14 0.40 14.26
CA LEU A 66 -6.17 0.74 15.29
C LEU A 66 -4.80 0.96 14.67
N THR A 67 -4.16 2.07 15.00
CA THR A 67 -2.74 2.29 14.66
C THR A 67 -1.85 1.29 15.39
N SER A 68 -0.58 1.22 14.98
CA SER A 68 0.45 0.45 15.71
C SER A 68 0.65 0.90 17.17
N SER A 69 0.23 2.12 17.52
CA SER A 69 0.23 2.65 18.88
C SER A 69 -1.10 2.44 19.63
N GLY A 70 -2.10 1.81 19.00
CA GLY A 70 -3.41 1.54 19.57
C GLY A 70 -4.39 2.71 19.52
N LYS A 71 -4.10 3.76 18.73
CA LYS A 71 -5.02 4.88 18.53
C LYS A 71 -6.09 4.48 17.52
N ILE A 72 -7.33 4.92 17.77
CA ILE A 72 -8.45 4.73 16.85
C ILE A 72 -8.35 5.72 15.69
N GLU A 73 -8.45 5.22 14.46
CA GLU A 73 -8.58 6.00 13.23
C GLU A 73 -9.80 5.54 12.43
N PRO A 74 -10.57 6.47 11.81
CA PRO A 74 -11.71 6.10 10.98
C PRO A 74 -11.25 5.34 9.73
N ASP A 75 -12.01 4.32 9.34
CA ASP A 75 -11.84 3.59 8.09
C ASP A 75 -13.11 3.71 7.25
N LEU A 76 -14.07 2.78 7.37
CA LEU A 76 -15.32 2.83 6.60
C LEU A 76 -16.33 3.88 7.09
N ALA A 77 -16.17 4.42 8.31
CA ALA A 77 -17.11 5.37 8.90
C ALA A 77 -16.81 6.83 8.57
#